data_AF-R4XBU9-F1
#
_entry.id   AF-R4XBU9-F1
#
_cell.length_a   1.000
_cell.length_b   1.000
_cell.length_c   1.000
_cell.angle_alpha   90.00
_cell.angle_beta   90.00
_cell.angle_gamma   90.00
#
_symmetry.space_group_name_H-M   'P 1'
#
loop_
_entity.id
_entity.type
_entity.pdbx_description
1 polymer ?
#
loop_
_entity_poly.entity_id
_entity_poly.type
_entity_poly.pdbx_seq_one_letter_code
_entity_poly.pdbx_strand_id
1 'polypeptide(L)'
;MSDSVTKGARASKLDDILNKSLAQTLRACSLEKLTSCFPTLATNDPETLRHAQEQLVDFLTSACRSEFDKILSERQAIARLNELDDMIRDAKTRKERGEDKAVDASDLSPAVILRAHMVPIKKAEVEAITTKLADLQRDNAIKLRTIEEQRRQIELRTKTLKDALGTLDAVVASTTSTNAILKPAVSTVT
;
A
#
# COMPACT_ATOMS: atom_id res chain seq x y z
N MET A 1 -22.54 -3.56 2.29
CA MET A 1 -21.75 -4.77 2.01
C MET A 1 -20.89 -5.03 3.22
N SER A 2 -21.34 -5.95 4.08
CA SER A 2 -20.61 -6.35 5.30
C SER A 2 -19.49 -7.28 4.88
N ASP A 3 -18.25 -6.78 4.83
CA ASP A 3 -17.07 -7.62 4.68
C ASP A 3 -17.08 -8.64 5.82
N SER A 4 -17.25 -9.91 5.48
CA SER A 4 -17.20 -11.01 6.44
C SER A 4 -15.74 -11.22 6.83
N VAL A 5 -15.24 -10.37 7.73
CA VAL A 5 -13.93 -10.51 8.37
C VAL A 5 -13.89 -11.91 8.98
N THR A 6 -13.01 -12.76 8.43
CA THR A 6 -12.89 -14.15 8.87
C THR A 6 -12.49 -14.18 10.35
N LYS A 7 -13.23 -14.93 11.17
CA LYS A 7 -12.95 -15.03 12.61
C LYS A 7 -11.58 -15.68 12.83
N GLY A 8 -10.64 -14.94 13.42
CA GLY A 8 -9.37 -15.49 13.88
C GLY A 8 -9.53 -16.41 15.10
N ALA A 9 -8.42 -17.02 15.53
CA ALA A 9 -8.44 -18.00 16.62
C ALA A 9 -8.98 -17.41 17.93
N ARG A 10 -8.63 -16.17 18.27
CA ARG A 10 -9.16 -15.49 19.46
C ARG A 10 -10.62 -15.09 19.31
N ALA A 11 -11.01 -14.58 18.13
CA ALA A 11 -12.39 -14.20 17.86
C ALA A 11 -13.33 -15.42 17.97
N SER A 12 -12.91 -16.58 17.45
CA SER A 12 -13.66 -17.85 17.61
C SER A 12 -13.77 -18.25 19.09
N LYS A 13 -12.67 -18.17 19.86
CA LYS A 13 -12.70 -18.51 21.28
C LYS A 13 -13.59 -17.57 22.09
N LEU A 14 -13.64 -16.28 21.74
CA LEU A 14 -14.54 -15.33 22.39
C LEU A 14 -16.00 -15.72 22.15
N ASP A 15 -16.37 -16.05 20.91
CA ASP A 15 -17.70 -16.53 20.54
C ASP A 15 -18.05 -17.82 21.30
N ASP A 16 -17.13 -18.79 21.36
CA ASP A 16 -17.31 -20.02 22.14
C ASP A 16 -17.58 -19.76 23.62
N ILE A 17 -16.84 -18.83 24.24
CA ILE A 17 -17.00 -18.48 25.65
C ILE A 17 -18.33 -17.76 25.90
N LEU A 18 -18.73 -16.86 25.01
CA LEU A 18 -20.03 -16.17 25.11
C LEU A 18 -21.18 -17.18 25.02
N ASN A 19 -21.15 -18.08 24.05
CA ASN A 19 -22.15 -19.14 23.90
C ASN A 19 -22.18 -20.08 25.10
N LYS A 20 -21.02 -20.50 25.62
CA LYS A 20 -20.92 -21.34 26.82
C LYS A 20 -21.46 -20.64 28.07
N SER A 21 -21.15 -19.36 28.24
CA SER A 21 -21.60 -18.57 29.40
C SER A 21 -23.12 -18.35 29.36
N LEU A 22 -23.68 -18.08 28.17
CA LEU A 22 -25.12 -18.00 27.97
C LEU A 22 -25.80 -19.34 28.29
N ALA A 23 -25.29 -20.44 27.75
CA ALA A 23 -25.82 -21.78 28.04
C ALA A 23 -25.77 -22.11 29.54
N GLN A 24 -24.68 -21.74 30.23
CA GLN A 24 -24.55 -21.95 31.67
C GLN A 24 -25.54 -21.08 32.47
N THR A 25 -25.80 -19.86 32.01
CA THR A 25 -26.80 -18.97 32.65
C THR A 25 -28.21 -19.52 32.46
N LEU A 26 -28.54 -20.03 31.27
CA LEU A 26 -29.84 -20.64 30.98
C LEU A 26 -30.12 -21.90 31.80
N ARG A 27 -29.10 -22.64 32.23
CA ARG A 27 -29.26 -23.77 33.16
C ARG A 27 -29.81 -23.35 34.53
N ALA A 28 -29.68 -22.08 34.91
CA ALA A 28 -30.32 -21.57 36.11
C ALA A 28 -31.86 -21.48 35.96
N CYS A 29 -32.36 -21.34 34.74
CA CYS A 29 -33.79 -21.30 34.41
C CYS A 29 -34.36 -22.71 34.12
N SER A 30 -33.94 -23.72 34.89
CA SER A 30 -34.46 -25.08 34.72
C SER A 30 -35.92 -25.20 35.20
N LEU A 31 -36.67 -26.11 34.58
CA LEU A 31 -38.06 -26.36 34.93
C LEU A 31 -38.21 -26.75 36.41
N GLU A 32 -37.29 -27.53 36.96
CA GLU A 32 -37.27 -27.93 38.38
C GLU A 32 -37.22 -26.72 39.33
N LYS A 33 -36.37 -25.73 39.02
CA LYS A 33 -36.24 -24.50 39.81
C LYS A 33 -37.46 -23.60 39.66
N LEU A 34 -38.10 -23.62 38.49
CA LEU A 34 -39.31 -22.86 38.26
C LEU A 34 -40.50 -23.48 39.02
N THR A 35 -40.61 -24.80 39.01
CA THR A 35 -41.62 -25.55 39.77
C THR A 35 -41.47 -25.39 41.28
N SER A 36 -40.25 -25.34 41.81
CA SER A 36 -40.04 -25.08 43.24
C SER A 36 -40.40 -23.66 43.67
N CYS A 37 -40.23 -22.68 42.78
CA CYS A 37 -40.64 -21.29 43.02
C CYS A 37 -42.16 -21.05 42.84
N PHE A 38 -42.83 -21.86 42.00
CA PHE A 38 -44.26 -21.73 41.68
C PHE A 38 -45.03 -23.05 41.88
N PRO A 39 -45.08 -23.59 43.11
CA PRO A 39 -45.65 -24.93 43.37
C PRO A 39 -47.16 -25.02 43.10
N THR A 40 -47.90 -23.94 43.35
CA THR A 40 -49.35 -23.87 43.09
C THR A 40 -49.67 -23.92 41.60
N LEU A 41 -48.87 -23.25 40.77
CA LEU A 41 -49.06 -23.26 39.31
C LEU A 41 -48.64 -24.61 38.71
N ALA A 42 -47.54 -25.18 39.19
CA ALA A 42 -47.06 -26.48 38.73
C ALA A 42 -48.05 -27.63 39.01
N THR A 43 -48.86 -27.52 40.07
CA THR A 43 -49.89 -28.53 40.40
C THR A 43 -51.15 -28.39 39.55
N ASN A 44 -51.53 -27.15 39.20
CA ASN A 44 -52.78 -26.86 38.48
C ASN A 44 -52.62 -26.96 36.95
N ASP A 45 -51.49 -26.50 36.41
CA ASP A 45 -51.23 -26.51 34.97
C ASP A 45 -49.71 -26.54 34.67
N PRO A 46 -49.10 -27.75 34.69
CA PRO A 46 -47.66 -27.90 34.40
C PRO A 46 -47.30 -27.62 32.94
N GLU A 47 -48.25 -27.75 32.00
CA GLU A 47 -48.00 -27.52 30.57
C GLU A 47 -47.82 -26.04 30.26
N THR A 48 -48.66 -25.17 30.85
CA THR A 48 -48.48 -23.71 30.72
C THR A 48 -47.15 -23.25 31.31
N LEU A 49 -46.72 -23.83 32.43
CA LEU A 49 -45.42 -23.51 33.04
C LEU A 49 -44.25 -23.93 32.14
N ARG A 50 -44.32 -25.12 31.54
CA ARG A 50 -43.31 -25.60 30.58
C ARG A 50 -43.24 -24.69 29.35
N HIS A 51 -44.39 -24.32 28.79
CA HIS A 51 -44.43 -23.43 27.62
C HIS A 51 -43.87 -22.04 27.94
N ALA A 52 -44.20 -21.48 29.10
CA ALA A 52 -43.64 -20.19 29.55
C ALA A 52 -42.12 -20.27 29.74
N GLN A 53 -41.61 -21.38 30.28
CA GLN A 53 -40.16 -21.60 30.42
C GLN A 53 -39.46 -21.69 29.06
N GLU A 54 -40.01 -22.45 28.11
CA GLU A 54 -39.49 -22.56 26.75
C GLU A 54 -39.45 -21.18 26.07
N GLN A 55 -40.55 -20.43 26.12
CA GLN A 55 -40.61 -19.07 25.57
C GLN A 55 -39.58 -18.13 26.21
N LEU A 56 -39.41 -18.19 27.53
CA LEU A 56 -38.43 -17.38 28.25
C LEU A 56 -37.00 -17.71 27.81
N VAL A 57 -36.67 -19.00 27.69
CA VAL A 57 -35.35 -19.46 27.27
C VAL A 57 -35.07 -19.05 25.82
N ASP A 58 -36.04 -19.18 24.92
CA ASP A 58 -35.91 -18.81 23.52
C ASP A 58 -35.76 -17.29 23.34
N PHE A 59 -36.58 -16.51 24.05
CA PHE A 59 -36.48 -15.06 24.05
C PHE A 59 -35.12 -14.60 24.58
N LEU A 60 -34.69 -15.11 25.73
CA LEU A 60 -33.42 -14.71 26.33
C LEU A 60 -32.23 -15.13 25.45
N THR A 61 -32.29 -16.32 24.84
CA THR A 61 -31.25 -16.80 23.92
C THR A 61 -31.13 -15.91 22.69
N SER A 62 -32.26 -15.62 22.04
CA SER A 62 -32.28 -14.80 20.82
C SER A 62 -31.89 -13.35 21.10
N ALA A 63 -32.42 -12.75 22.17
CA ALA A 63 -32.08 -11.39 22.59
C ALA A 63 -30.59 -11.25 22.94
N CYS A 64 -30.04 -12.17 23.75
CA CYS A 64 -28.63 -12.12 24.12
C CYS A 64 -27.71 -12.32 22.90
N ARG A 65 -28.01 -13.27 22.01
CA ARG A 65 -27.22 -13.47 20.78
C ARG A 65 -27.23 -12.22 19.89
N SER A 66 -28.40 -11.64 19.68
CA SER A 66 -28.56 -10.40 18.91
C SER A 66 -27.74 -9.25 19.50
N GLU A 67 -27.81 -9.06 20.83
CA GLU A 67 -27.04 -8.01 21.49
C GLU A 67 -25.52 -8.28 21.48
N PHE A 68 -25.09 -9.54 21.60
CA PHE A 68 -23.69 -9.90 21.45
C PHE A 68 -23.16 -9.55 20.05
N ASP A 69 -23.89 -9.91 19.00
CA ASP A 69 -23.51 -9.62 17.62
C ASP A 69 -23.46 -8.10 17.36
N LYS A 70 -24.41 -7.36 17.94
CA LYS A 70 -24.43 -5.89 17.88
C LYS A 70 -23.21 -5.28 18.57
N ILE A 71 -22.90 -5.68 19.80
CA ILE A 71 -21.74 -5.18 20.53
C ILE A 71 -20.42 -5.53 19.81
N LEU A 72 -20.30 -6.76 19.29
CA LEU A 72 -19.11 -7.22 18.57
C LEU A 72 -18.89 -6.43 17.27
N SER A 73 -19.97 -6.10 16.56
CA SER A 73 -19.91 -5.31 15.32
C SER A 73 -19.63 -3.83 15.59
N GLU A 74 -20.33 -3.20 16.55
CA GLU A 74 -20.12 -1.80 16.94
C GLU A 74 -18.68 -1.52 17.36
N ARG A 75 -18.06 -2.46 18.10
CA ARG A 75 -16.68 -2.33 18.56
C ARG A 75 -15.64 -2.86 17.57
N GLN A 76 -16.08 -3.37 16.42
CA GLN A 76 -15.22 -4.04 15.44
C GLN A 76 -14.32 -5.11 16.08
N ALA A 77 -14.86 -5.84 17.07
CA ALA A 77 -14.07 -6.69 17.96
C ALA A 77 -13.33 -7.79 17.19
N ILE A 78 -13.95 -8.35 16.14
CA ILE A 78 -13.33 -9.38 15.30
C ILE A 78 -12.09 -8.84 14.59
N ALA A 79 -12.19 -7.65 13.99
CA ALA A 79 -11.05 -7.02 13.30
C ALA A 79 -9.91 -6.73 14.28
N ARG A 80 -10.21 -6.16 15.45
CA ARG A 80 -9.22 -5.86 16.49
C ARG A 80 -8.53 -7.10 17.06
N LEU A 81 -9.28 -8.19 17.25
CA LEU A 81 -8.71 -9.45 17.72
C LEU A 81 -7.83 -10.13 16.66
N ASN A 82 -8.19 -9.99 15.38
CA ASN A 82 -7.36 -10.46 14.27
C ASN A 82 -6.06 -9.64 14.16
N GLU A 83 -6.15 -8.30 14.22
CA GLU A 83 -4.98 -7.41 14.28
C GLU A 83 -4.06 -7.81 15.44
N LEU A 84 -4.62 -8.14 16.61
CA LEU A 84 -3.87 -8.62 17.76
C LEU A 84 -3.17 -9.96 17.50
N ASP A 85 -3.86 -10.92 16.88
CA ASP A 85 -3.28 -12.21 16.53
C ASP A 85 -2.11 -12.06 15.54
N ASP A 86 -2.22 -11.13 14.60
CA ASP A 86 -1.15 -10.80 13.66
C ASP A 86 0.03 -10.12 14.37
N MET A 87 -0.22 -9.13 15.23
CA MET A 87 0.83 -8.49 16.04
C MET A 87 1.58 -9.50 16.93
N ILE A 88 0.89 -10.48 17.50
CA ILE A 88 1.50 -11.53 18.32
C ILE A 88 2.34 -12.49 17.45
N ARG A 89 1.88 -12.82 16.24
CA ARG A 89 2.64 -13.63 15.29
C ARG A 89 3.95 -12.92 14.90
N ASP A 90 3.86 -11.64 14.57
CA ASP A 90 5.02 -10.81 14.25
C ASP A 90 5.99 -10.75 15.44
N ALA A 91 5.50 -10.50 16.65
CA ALA A 91 6.34 -10.47 17.85
C ALA A 91 7.07 -11.82 18.09
N LYS A 92 6.40 -12.95 17.85
CA LYS A 92 7.03 -14.28 17.94
C LYS A 92 8.12 -14.47 16.90
N THR A 93 7.88 -14.10 15.65
CA THR A 93 8.90 -14.22 14.58
C THR A 93 10.12 -13.34 14.85
N ARG A 94 9.95 -12.12 15.38
CA ARG A 94 11.06 -11.25 15.81
C ARG A 94 11.87 -11.87 16.93
N LYS A 95 11.20 -12.47 17.93
CA LYS A 95 11.86 -13.19 19.02
C LYS A 95 12.67 -14.39 18.51
N GLU A 96 12.15 -15.15 17.55
CA GLU A 96 12.85 -16.29 16.94
C GLU A 96 14.08 -15.85 16.13
N ARG A 97 14.03 -14.66 15.52
CA ARG A 97 15.17 -14.03 14.83
C ARG A 97 16.24 -13.46 15.77
N GLY A 98 15.99 -13.46 17.08
CA GLY A 98 16.90 -12.88 18.08
C GLY A 98 16.92 -11.35 18.06
N GLU A 99 15.87 -10.70 17.57
CA GLU A 99 15.73 -9.24 17.66
C GLU A 99 15.57 -8.79 19.11
N ASP A 100 16.01 -7.57 19.41
CA ASP A 100 15.98 -7.00 20.77
C ASP A 100 14.57 -6.99 21.38
N LYS A 101 14.52 -7.07 22.71
CA LYS A 101 13.25 -7.03 23.46
C LYS A 101 12.46 -5.78 23.10
N ALA A 102 11.16 -5.97 22.88
CA ALA A 102 10.22 -4.88 22.72
C ALA A 102 10.28 -3.95 23.94
N VAL A 103 10.37 -2.65 23.67
CA VAL A 103 10.32 -1.61 24.69
C VAL A 103 8.85 -1.31 25.00
N ASP A 104 8.49 -1.24 26.27
CA ASP A 104 7.13 -0.93 26.68
C ASP A 104 6.77 0.52 26.28
N ALA A 105 5.57 0.71 25.74
CA ALA A 105 5.12 2.00 25.22
C ALA A 105 5.13 3.12 26.30
N SER A 106 4.99 2.73 27.56
CA SER A 106 5.05 3.63 28.73
C SER A 106 6.43 4.26 28.95
N ASP A 107 7.48 3.58 28.49
CA ASP A 107 8.88 4.04 28.66
C ASP A 107 9.33 4.92 27.49
N LEU A 108 8.53 5.03 26.43
CA LEU A 108 8.87 5.83 25.25
C LEU A 108 8.49 7.29 25.43
N SER A 109 9.47 8.18 25.29
CA SER A 109 9.19 9.61 25.18
C SER A 109 8.44 9.95 23.86
N PRO A 110 7.59 10.99 23.84
CA PRO A 110 6.89 11.43 22.63
C PRO A 110 7.84 11.73 21.45
N ALA A 111 9.03 12.27 21.75
CA ALA A 111 10.05 12.56 20.73
C ALA A 111 10.60 11.28 20.07
N VAL A 112 10.66 10.16 20.78
CA VAL A 112 11.06 8.86 20.21
C VAL A 112 9.95 8.32 19.31
N ILE A 113 8.69 8.40 19.74
CA ILE A 113 7.53 7.95 18.95
C ILE A 113 7.44 8.72 17.64
N LEU A 114 7.54 10.06 17.70
CA LEU A 114 7.51 10.90 16.51
C LEU A 114 8.66 10.58 15.55
N ARG A 115 9.88 10.39 16.07
CA ARG A 115 11.02 10.01 15.24
C ARG A 115 10.84 8.63 14.60
N ALA A 116 10.36 7.64 15.36
CA ALA A 116 10.10 6.29 14.85
C ALA A 116 9.11 6.30 13.67
N HIS A 117 8.08 7.15 13.73
CA HIS A 117 7.14 7.33 12.63
C HIS A 117 7.72 8.15 11.46
N MET A 118 8.57 9.14 11.74
CA MET A 118 9.13 10.02 10.71
C MET A 118 10.26 9.39 9.88
N VAL A 119 11.05 8.51 10.49
CA VAL A 119 12.17 7.83 9.82
C VAL A 119 11.74 7.05 8.57
N PRO A 120 10.71 6.18 8.57
CA PRO A 120 10.33 5.43 7.38
C PRO A 120 9.86 6.35 6.24
N ILE A 121 9.11 7.41 6.55
CA ILE A 121 8.65 8.40 5.56
C ILE A 121 9.85 9.11 4.91
N LYS A 122 10.79 9.58 5.74
CA LYS A 122 12.00 10.25 5.25
C LYS A 122 12.90 9.30 4.45
N LYS A 123 13.01 8.04 4.85
CA LYS A 123 13.76 7.02 4.08
C LYS A 123 13.15 6.79 2.71
N ALA A 124 11.83 6.61 2.63
CA ALA A 124 11.14 6.45 1.36
C ALA A 124 11.34 7.66 0.42
N GLU A 125 11.31 8.88 0.96
CA GLU A 125 11.57 10.09 0.17
C GLU A 125 13.02 10.18 -0.30
N VAL A 126 13.98 9.83 0.56
CA VAL A 126 15.40 9.78 0.18
C VAL A 126 15.63 8.75 -0.93
N GLU A 127 15.02 7.57 -0.85
CA GLU A 127 15.08 6.55 -1.91
C GLU A 127 14.48 7.06 -3.23
N ALA A 128 13.36 7.77 -3.17
CA ALA A 128 12.73 8.38 -4.35
C ALA A 128 13.61 9.46 -4.99
N ILE A 129 14.18 10.37 -4.18
CA ILE A 129 15.05 11.45 -4.67
C ILE A 129 16.36 10.91 -5.23
N THR A 130 16.96 9.92 -4.57
CA THR A 130 18.21 9.30 -5.05
C THR A 130 18.02 8.58 -6.37
N THR A 131 16.88 7.91 -6.56
CA THR A 131 16.52 7.30 -7.84
C THR A 131 16.38 8.36 -8.94
N LYS A 132 15.62 9.44 -8.69
CA LYS A 132 15.48 10.57 -9.64
C LYS A 132 16.82 11.21 -9.98
N LEU A 133 17.71 11.36 -9.00
CA LEU A 133 19.04 11.91 -9.21
C LEU A 133 19.88 11.01 -10.14
N ALA A 134 19.83 9.70 -9.94
CA ALA A 134 20.52 8.74 -10.79
C ALA A 134 20.00 8.78 -12.24
N ASP A 135 18.68 8.89 -12.42
CA ASP A 135 18.05 9.02 -13.75
C ASP A 135 18.48 10.31 -14.45
N LEU A 136 18.45 11.45 -13.74
CA LEU A 136 18.89 12.73 -14.30
C LEU A 136 20.38 12.74 -14.64
N GLN A 137 21.22 12.10 -13.83
CA GLN A 137 22.64 11.96 -14.12
C GLN A 137 22.87 11.11 -15.38
N ARG A 138 22.10 10.03 -15.55
CA ARG A 138 22.13 9.20 -16.76
C ARG A 138 21.72 9.98 -17.99
N ASP A 139 20.62 10.72 -17.92
CA ASP A 139 20.09 11.53 -19.02
C ASP A 139 21.07 12.64 -19.41
N ASN A 140 21.66 13.32 -18.42
CA ASN A 140 22.66 14.34 -18.67
C ASN A 140 23.90 13.76 -19.35
N ALA A 141 24.36 12.57 -18.94
CA ALA A 141 25.48 11.90 -19.60
C ALA A 141 25.18 11.55 -21.07
N ILE A 142 23.96 11.10 -21.37
CA ILE A 142 23.51 10.83 -22.74
C ILE A 142 23.47 12.13 -23.56
N LYS A 143 22.87 13.20 -23.01
CA LYS A 143 22.78 14.50 -23.68
C LYS A 143 24.14 15.09 -23.97
N LEU A 144 25.10 15.00 -23.03
CA LEU A 144 26.47 15.46 -23.24
C LEU A 144 27.15 14.72 -24.40
N ARG A 145 27.04 13.39 -24.46
CA ARG A 145 27.56 12.60 -25.58
C ARG A 145 26.95 13.02 -26.92
N THR A 146 25.64 13.27 -26.95
CA THR A 146 24.95 13.74 -28.16
C THR A 146 25.45 15.11 -28.60
N ILE A 147 25.68 16.03 -27.66
CA ILE A 147 26.22 17.37 -27.95
C ILE A 147 27.64 17.25 -28.52
N GLU A 148 28.49 16.40 -27.95
CA GLU A 148 29.86 16.19 -28.44
C GLU A 148 29.87 15.62 -29.86
N GLU A 149 29.04 14.62 -30.15
CA GLU A 149 28.91 14.07 -31.50
C GLU A 149 28.38 15.12 -32.49
N GLN A 150 27.36 15.89 -32.10
CA GLN A 150 26.83 16.98 -32.93
C GLN A 150 27.89 18.05 -33.21
N ARG A 151 28.72 18.41 -32.23
CA ARG A 151 29.83 19.36 -32.42
C ARG A 151 30.85 18.83 -33.44
N ARG A 152 31.21 17.55 -33.35
CA ARG A 152 32.11 16.90 -34.31
C ARG A 152 31.53 16.89 -35.73
N GLN A 153 30.23 16.59 -35.86
CA GLN A 153 29.54 16.62 -37.15
C GLN A 153 29.48 18.02 -37.76
N ILE A 154 29.24 19.05 -36.94
CA ILE A 154 29.27 20.45 -37.38
C ILE A 154 30.66 20.80 -37.91
N GLU A 155 31.72 20.49 -37.17
CA GLU A 155 33.10 20.78 -37.57
C GLU A 155 33.48 20.12 -38.90
N LEU A 156 33.10 18.84 -39.09
CA LEU A 156 33.31 18.13 -40.34
C LEU A 156 32.57 18.80 -41.50
N ARG A 157 31.29 19.15 -41.31
CA ARG A 157 30.47 19.82 -42.33
C ARG A 157 31.05 21.19 -42.70
N THR A 158 31.47 21.98 -41.72
CA THR A 158 32.10 23.29 -41.95
C THR A 158 33.40 23.13 -42.75
N LYS A 159 34.21 22.11 -42.46
CA LYS A 159 35.41 21.81 -43.25
C LYS A 159 35.06 21.46 -44.70
N THR A 160 34.12 20.54 -44.92
CA THR A 160 33.70 20.16 -46.28
C THR A 160 33.13 21.33 -47.08
N LEU A 161 32.37 22.23 -46.44
CA LEU A 161 31.86 23.44 -47.07
C LEU A 161 33.00 24.40 -47.44
N LYS A 162 33.98 24.57 -46.55
CA LYS A 162 35.16 25.41 -46.83
C LYS A 162 35.97 24.85 -48.01
N ASP A 163 36.16 23.54 -48.06
CA ASP A 163 36.87 22.88 -49.16
C ASP A 163 36.10 23.05 -50.49
N ALA A 164 34.77 22.88 -50.48
CA ALA A 164 33.92 23.08 -51.65
C ALA A 164 33.84 24.54 -52.13
N LEU A 165 33.88 25.51 -51.21
CA LEU A 165 34.01 26.93 -51.57
C LEU A 165 35.37 27.20 -52.22
N GLY A 166 36.45 26.64 -51.67
CA GLY A 166 37.78 26.77 -52.26
C GLY A 166 37.90 26.18 -53.66
N THR A 167 37.23 25.04 -53.94
CA THR A 167 37.19 24.48 -55.31
C THR A 167 36.36 25.35 -56.25
N LEU A 168 35.23 25.90 -55.78
CA LEU A 168 34.41 26.82 -56.58
C LEU A 168 35.19 28.10 -56.94
N ASP A 169 35.90 28.69 -55.97
CA ASP A 169 36.76 29.86 -56.20
C ASP A 169 37.85 29.55 -57.23
N ALA A 170 38.48 28.38 -57.15
CA ALA A 170 39.46 27.93 -58.15
C ALA A 170 38.85 27.77 -59.55
N VAL A 171 37.64 27.21 -59.66
CA VAL A 171 36.92 27.06 -60.94
C VAL A 171 36.55 28.43 -61.52
N VAL A 172 36.06 29.36 -60.70
CA VAL A 172 35.74 30.74 -61.12
C VAL A 172 37.00 31.47 -61.59
N ALA A 173 38.12 31.34 -60.88
CA ALA A 173 39.41 31.91 -61.30
C ALA A 173 39.89 31.33 -62.64
N SER A 174 39.72 30.01 -62.85
CA SER A 174 40.06 29.37 -64.13
C SER A 174 39.16 29.84 -65.27
N THR A 175 37.84 30.00 -65.02
CA THR A 175 36.86 30.41 -66.04
C THR A 175 37.01 31.88 -66.41
N THR A 176 37.30 32.75 -65.45
CA THR A 176 37.60 34.17 -65.72
C THR A 176 38.91 34.32 -66.50
N SER A 177 39.92 33.51 -66.20
CA SER A 177 41.18 33.46 -66.96
C SER A 177 40.97 32.96 -68.40
N THR A 178 40.21 31.88 -68.61
CA THR A 178 39.90 31.39 -69.97
C THR A 178 39.03 32.37 -70.75
N ASN A 179 38.08 33.04 -70.10
CA ASN A 179 37.25 34.07 -70.74
C ASN A 179 38.09 35.33 -71.09
N ALA A 180 39.07 35.70 -70.27
CA ALA A 180 40.04 36.74 -70.61
C ALA A 180 40.91 36.38 -71.83
N ILE A 181 41.23 35.09 -72.00
CA ILE A 181 41.95 34.57 -73.18
C ILE A 181 41.04 34.50 -74.42
N LEU A 182 39.74 34.24 -74.27
CA LEU A 182 38.77 34.15 -75.38
C LEU A 182 38.25 35.51 -75.87
N LYS A 183 38.22 36.54 -75.03
CA LYS A 183 37.81 37.90 -75.40
C LYS A 183 38.55 38.50 -76.62
N PRO A 184 39.89 38.38 -76.77
CA PRO A 184 40.58 38.87 -77.97
C PRO A 184 40.34 38.01 -79.22
N ALA A 185 39.89 36.75 -79.09
CA ALA A 185 39.63 35.88 -80.25
C ALA A 185 38.30 36.19 -80.94
N VAL A 186 37.27 36.61 -80.19
CA VAL A 186 35.94 36.93 -80.74
C VAL A 186 35.91 38.27 -81.47
N SER A 187 36.76 39.23 -81.11
CA SER A 187 36.92 40.51 -81.85
C SER A 187 37.61 40.38 -83.22
N THR A 188 37.90 39.17 -83.68
CA THR A 188 38.59 38.91 -84.97
C THR A 188 37.69 38.19 -85.99
N VAL A 189 36.39 37.99 -85.71
CA VAL A 189 35.44 37.30 -86.61
C VAL A 189 34.14 38.10 -86.86
N THR A 190 34.27 39.42 -87.01
CA THR A 190 33.24 40.29 -87.63
C THR A 190 33.92 41.26 -88.56
#